data_AF-A0AAU5DSJ0-F1
#
_entry.id   AF-A0AAU5DSJ0-F1
#
_cell.length_a   1.000
_cell.length_b   1.000
_cell.length_c   1.000
_cell.angle_alpha   90.00
_cell.angle_beta   90.00
_cell.angle_gamma   90.00
#
_symmetry.space_group_name_H-M   'P 1'
#
loop_
_entity.id
_entity.type
_entity.pdbx_description
1 polymer ?
#
loop_
_entity_poly.entity_id
_entity_poly.type
_entity_poly.pdbx_seq_one_letter_code
_entity_poly.pdbx_strand_id
1 'polypeptide(L)'
;MAPSVVRGLALPAPLTSLIDRDAWRHPGDAVLAEVVPWFEDPLAFVRNPEQMAYASQSLDMFADDPHSAFFGVARGSTAAAPLELPWLDAEQAVLIATTRNPGDDGALALDYRTDPSDPRVVGSDFWTDSLVCRWRVVAPTFSTFVTRLGL
;
A
#
# COMPACT_ATOMS: atom_id res chain seq x y z
N MET A 1 -12.03 17.03 -13.04
CA MET A 1 -10.56 16.86 -13.09
C MET A 1 -10.26 15.45 -13.56
N ALA A 2 -9.22 15.26 -14.35
CA ALA A 2 -8.72 13.90 -14.64
C ALA A 2 -8.13 13.29 -13.35
N PRO A 3 -8.25 11.98 -13.12
CA PRO A 3 -7.67 11.35 -11.95
C PRO A 3 -6.14 11.49 -11.96
N SER A 4 -5.53 11.71 -10.80
CA SER A 4 -4.08 11.64 -10.66
C SER A 4 -3.61 10.22 -10.93
N VAL A 5 -2.51 10.07 -11.66
CA VAL A 5 -1.96 8.75 -12.04
C VAL A 5 -0.60 8.56 -11.37
N VAL A 6 -0.41 7.41 -10.73
CA VAL A 6 0.86 6.99 -10.12
C VAL A 6 1.26 5.66 -10.73
N ARG A 7 2.45 5.59 -11.34
CA ARG A 7 2.96 4.36 -11.98
C ARG A 7 1.99 3.76 -13.03
N GLY A 8 1.27 4.61 -13.76
CA GLY A 8 0.26 4.17 -14.74
C GLY A 8 -1.09 3.73 -14.13
N LEU A 9 -1.23 3.78 -12.80
CA LEU A 9 -2.44 3.42 -12.06
C LEU A 9 -3.18 4.68 -11.63
N ALA A 10 -4.46 4.78 -11.98
CA ALA A 10 -5.30 5.92 -11.59
C ALA A 10 -5.60 5.84 -10.09
N LEU A 11 -5.30 6.90 -9.34
CA LEU A 11 -5.63 6.95 -7.93
C LEU A 11 -7.16 6.92 -7.73
N PRO A 12 -7.65 6.24 -6.68
CA PRO A 12 -9.07 6.20 -6.39
C PRO A 12 -9.65 7.60 -6.21
N ALA A 13 -10.87 7.82 -6.68
CA ALA A 13 -11.54 9.13 -6.55
C ALA A 13 -11.63 9.61 -5.09
N PRO A 14 -11.92 8.75 -4.08
CA PRO A 14 -11.90 9.18 -2.68
C PRO A 14 -10.52 9.67 -2.23
N LEU A 15 -9.42 9.03 -2.67
CA LEU A 15 -8.05 9.44 -2.32
C LEU A 15 -7.71 10.79 -2.93
N THR A 16 -8.03 10.98 -4.22
CA THR A 16 -7.81 12.25 -4.92
C THR A 16 -8.57 13.38 -4.21
N SER A 17 -9.85 13.17 -3.88
CA SER A 17 -10.67 14.13 -3.13
C SER A 17 -10.08 14.46 -1.75
N LEU A 18 -9.59 13.46 -1.02
CA LEU A 18 -8.90 13.63 0.27
C LEU A 18 -7.62 14.46 0.14
N ILE A 19 -6.82 14.25 -0.90
CA ILE A 19 -5.58 15.00 -1.14
C ILE A 19 -5.91 16.45 -1.51
N ASP A 20 -6.85 16.67 -2.43
CA ASP A 20 -7.23 18.00 -2.92
C ASP A 20 -7.76 18.90 -1.79
N ARG A 21 -8.45 18.31 -0.81
CA ARG A 21 -8.96 19.01 0.39
C ARG A 21 -8.00 18.98 1.59
N ASP A 22 -6.77 18.49 1.41
CA ASP A 22 -5.75 18.35 2.46
C ASP A 22 -6.23 17.52 3.68
N ALA A 23 -7.18 16.61 3.45
CA ALA A 23 -7.73 15.70 4.46
C ALA A 23 -7.13 14.28 4.39
N TRP A 24 -6.27 13.97 3.42
CA TRP A 24 -5.43 12.77 3.46
C TRP A 24 -4.34 12.96 4.53
N ARG A 25 -4.74 12.79 5.78
CA ARG A 25 -3.91 12.97 6.97
C ARG A 25 -4.01 11.76 7.88
N HIS A 26 -2.91 11.48 8.56
CA HIS A 26 -2.84 10.43 9.55
C HIS A 26 -3.95 10.62 10.61
N PRO A 27 -4.88 9.67 10.80
CA PRO A 27 -6.06 9.86 11.66
C PRO A 27 -5.74 9.71 13.15
N GLY A 28 -4.53 9.24 13.47
CA GLY A 28 -4.06 8.97 14.84
C GLY A 28 -3.71 7.50 15.00
N ASP A 29 -2.68 7.20 15.79
CA ASP A 29 -2.14 5.83 15.90
C ASP A 29 -3.19 4.86 16.49
N ALA A 30 -4.06 5.34 17.39
CA ALA A 30 -5.15 4.55 17.97
C ALA A 30 -6.19 4.11 16.92
N VAL A 31 -6.58 5.01 16.00
CA VAL A 31 -7.51 4.69 14.92
C VAL A 31 -6.90 3.65 13.97
N LEU A 32 -5.62 3.80 13.63
CA LEU A 32 -4.94 2.82 12.80
C LEU A 32 -4.81 1.45 13.48
N ALA A 33 -4.52 1.41 14.79
CA ALA A 33 -4.45 0.16 15.55
C ALA A 33 -5.81 -0.58 15.59
N GLU A 34 -6.94 0.13 15.56
CA GLU A 34 -8.26 -0.50 15.41
C GLU A 34 -8.49 -1.04 13.99
N VAL A 35 -7.99 -0.33 12.97
CA VAL A 35 -8.18 -0.71 11.56
C VAL A 35 -7.25 -1.84 11.15
N VAL A 36 -6.01 -1.85 11.64
CA VAL A 36 -4.93 -2.79 11.30
C VAL A 36 -4.22 -3.27 12.58
N PRO A 37 -4.89 -4.08 13.42
CA PRO A 37 -4.39 -4.42 14.76
C PRO A 37 -3.13 -5.28 14.80
N TRP A 38 -2.73 -5.86 13.66
CA TRP A 38 -1.55 -6.70 13.52
C TRP A 38 -0.31 -5.93 13.03
N PHE A 39 -0.46 -4.64 12.69
CA PHE A 39 0.63 -3.80 12.22
C PHE A 39 1.16 -2.99 13.40
N GLU A 40 2.37 -3.29 13.88
CA GLU A 40 2.85 -2.71 15.14
C GLU A 40 3.57 -1.37 14.96
N ASP A 41 4.19 -1.11 13.81
CA ASP A 41 4.96 0.12 13.61
C ASP A 41 4.09 1.33 13.29
N PRO A 42 4.45 2.53 13.80
CA PRO A 42 3.73 3.75 13.50
C PRO A 42 3.86 4.09 12.02
N LEU A 43 2.72 4.30 11.36
CA LEU A 43 2.67 4.68 9.96
C LEU A 43 2.71 6.21 9.78
N ALA A 44 3.08 6.62 8.57
CA ALA A 44 2.97 7.96 8.04
C ALA A 44 2.28 7.87 6.67
N PHE A 45 1.22 8.64 6.48
CA PHE A 45 0.51 8.67 5.19
C PHE A 45 1.34 9.43 4.16
N VAL A 46 1.47 8.84 2.96
CA VAL A 46 2.12 9.46 1.82
C VAL A 46 1.17 10.49 1.23
N ARG A 47 1.55 11.77 1.21
CA ARG A 47 0.59 12.89 1.19
C ARG A 47 0.05 13.27 -0.19
N ASN A 48 0.78 12.95 -1.24
CA ASN A 48 0.43 13.37 -2.59
C ASN A 48 0.96 12.38 -3.64
N PRO A 49 0.48 12.48 -4.90
CA PRO A 49 0.84 11.52 -5.95
C PRO A 49 2.35 11.46 -6.27
N GLU A 50 3.06 12.58 -6.18
CA GLU A 50 4.52 12.63 -6.41
C GLU A 50 5.27 11.81 -5.34
N GLN A 51 4.91 11.99 -4.07
CA GLN A 51 5.47 11.20 -2.98
C GLN A 51 5.07 9.72 -3.08
N MET A 52 3.86 9.41 -3.53
CA MET A 52 3.43 8.02 -3.76
C MET A 52 4.26 7.36 -4.87
N ALA A 53 4.52 8.11 -5.94
CA ALA A 53 5.39 7.64 -7.02
C ALA A 53 6.81 7.37 -6.51
N TYR A 54 7.38 8.30 -5.72
CA TYR A 54 8.71 8.14 -5.11
C TYR A 54 8.76 6.94 -4.15
N ALA A 55 7.84 6.86 -3.19
CA ALA A 55 7.79 5.78 -2.21
C ALA A 55 7.63 4.41 -2.88
N SER A 56 6.81 4.34 -3.92
CA SER A 56 6.55 3.08 -4.65
C SER A 56 7.70 2.63 -5.56
N GLN A 57 8.79 3.40 -5.71
CA GLN A 57 9.98 2.93 -6.44
C GLN A 57 10.68 1.76 -5.74
N SER A 58 10.56 1.67 -4.40
CA SER A 58 11.11 0.55 -3.64
C SER A 58 10.53 -0.79 -4.09
N LEU A 59 9.27 -0.82 -4.55
CA LEU A 59 8.62 -2.03 -5.05
C LEU A 59 9.34 -2.61 -6.28
N ASP A 60 9.91 -1.76 -7.15
CA ASP A 60 10.69 -2.25 -8.29
C ASP A 60 11.99 -2.92 -7.83
N MET A 61 12.70 -2.27 -6.90
CA MET A 61 13.90 -2.84 -6.30
C MET A 61 13.60 -4.19 -5.64
N PHE A 62 12.49 -4.28 -4.89
CA PHE A 62 12.11 -5.52 -4.22
C PHE A 62 11.73 -6.65 -5.19
N ALA A 63 11.09 -6.30 -6.32
CA ALA A 63 10.69 -7.29 -7.32
C ALA A 63 11.86 -7.79 -8.18
N ASP A 64 12.88 -6.94 -8.40
CA ASP A 64 13.97 -7.22 -9.34
C ASP A 64 15.23 -7.81 -8.65
N ASP A 65 15.43 -7.57 -7.36
CA ASP A 65 16.57 -8.09 -6.60
C ASP A 65 16.25 -9.43 -5.92
N PRO A 66 16.92 -10.55 -6.28
CA PRO A 66 16.76 -11.84 -5.62
C PRO A 66 17.03 -11.81 -4.10
N HIS A 67 17.87 -10.89 -3.61
CA HIS A 67 18.13 -10.72 -2.19
C HIS A 67 16.96 -10.08 -1.43
N SER A 68 16.00 -9.51 -2.16
CA SER A 68 14.80 -8.87 -1.63
C SER A 68 13.58 -9.80 -1.60
N ALA A 69 13.74 -11.10 -1.89
CA ALA A 69 12.63 -12.06 -1.91
C ALA A 69 11.83 -12.12 -0.58
N PHE A 70 12.47 -11.75 0.55
CA PHE A 70 11.80 -11.70 1.84
C PHE A 70 10.70 -10.64 1.93
N PHE A 71 10.66 -9.64 1.05
CA PHE A 71 9.61 -8.61 0.99
C PHE A 71 8.30 -9.12 0.38
N GLY A 72 8.29 -10.31 -0.21
CA GLY A 72 7.09 -10.89 -0.83
C GLY A 72 6.55 -10.04 -1.97
N VAL A 73 7.43 -9.42 -2.77
CA VAL A 73 7.08 -8.59 -3.93
C VAL A 73 7.64 -9.24 -5.20
N ALA A 74 6.85 -9.27 -6.27
CA ALA A 74 7.26 -9.78 -7.57
C ALA A 74 6.58 -9.01 -8.71
N ARG A 75 7.04 -9.20 -9.96
CA ARG A 75 6.37 -8.66 -11.16
C ARG A 75 5.36 -9.65 -11.72
N GLY A 76 4.09 -9.25 -11.79
CA GLY A 76 3.04 -10.05 -12.41
C GLY A 76 3.33 -10.37 -13.88
N SER A 77 3.90 -9.43 -14.63
CA SER A 77 4.25 -9.61 -16.04
C SER A 77 5.25 -10.73 -16.33
N THR A 78 6.08 -11.11 -15.35
CA THR A 78 7.10 -12.16 -15.50
C THR A 78 6.72 -13.49 -14.84
N ALA A 79 5.61 -13.53 -14.11
CA ALA A 79 5.17 -14.72 -13.39
C ALA A 79 4.52 -15.73 -14.35
N ALA A 80 4.77 -17.03 -14.12
CA ALA A 80 4.17 -18.11 -14.92
C ALA A 80 2.65 -18.28 -14.68
N ALA A 81 2.14 -17.72 -13.58
CA ALA A 81 0.74 -17.71 -13.19
C ALA A 81 0.41 -16.37 -12.53
N PRO A 82 -0.88 -15.95 -12.47
CA PRO A 82 -1.28 -14.75 -11.77
C PRO A 82 -0.76 -14.72 -10.33
N LEU A 83 -0.17 -13.60 -9.93
CA LEU A 83 0.31 -13.42 -8.56
C LEU A 83 -0.88 -13.23 -7.61
N GLU A 84 -0.89 -13.99 -6.52
CA GLU A 84 -1.87 -13.92 -5.45
C GLU A 84 -1.19 -13.54 -4.12
N LEU A 85 -1.97 -13.05 -3.15
CA LEU A 85 -1.46 -12.87 -1.80
C LEU A 85 -0.98 -14.24 -1.23
N PRO A 86 0.14 -14.27 -0.48
CA PRO A 86 0.79 -13.15 0.19
C PRO A 86 1.83 -12.38 -0.65
N TRP A 87 1.93 -12.63 -1.96
CA TRP A 87 2.81 -11.87 -2.85
C TRP A 87 2.12 -10.60 -3.38
N LEU A 88 2.79 -9.46 -3.27
CA LEU A 88 2.39 -8.21 -3.90
C LEU A 88 2.94 -8.13 -5.33
N ASP A 89 2.09 -7.70 -6.25
CA ASP A 89 2.50 -7.39 -7.61
C ASP A 89 2.97 -5.92 -7.70
N ALA A 90 4.27 -5.71 -7.94
CA ALA A 90 4.89 -4.38 -8.02
C ALA A 90 4.32 -3.49 -9.14
N GLU A 91 3.71 -4.10 -10.16
CA GLU A 91 3.13 -3.41 -11.31
C GLU A 91 1.66 -3.04 -11.08
N GLN A 92 1.04 -3.58 -10.04
CA GLN A 92 -0.36 -3.38 -9.68
C GLN A 92 -0.50 -2.81 -8.26
N ALA A 93 0.54 -2.13 -7.75
CA ALA A 93 0.55 -1.58 -6.40
C ALA A 93 1.04 -0.13 -6.31
N VAL A 94 0.45 0.63 -5.37
CA VAL A 94 0.86 1.99 -5.01
C VAL A 94 0.91 2.12 -3.49
N LEU A 95 2.07 2.52 -2.94
CA LEU A 95 2.22 2.76 -1.52
C LEU A 95 1.49 4.06 -1.10
N ILE A 96 0.67 3.96 -0.06
CA ILE A 96 -0.14 5.07 0.49
C ILE A 96 0.19 5.41 1.94
N ALA A 97 0.89 4.52 2.64
CA ALA A 97 1.51 4.78 3.93
C ALA A 97 2.80 3.96 4.06
N THR A 98 3.80 4.51 4.75
CA THR A 98 5.05 3.83 5.10
C THR A 98 5.30 4.01 6.59
N THR A 99 6.15 3.20 7.19
CA THR A 99 6.63 3.41 8.57
C THR A 99 7.23 4.81 8.74
N ARG A 100 7.02 5.36 9.93
CA ARG A 100 7.52 6.69 10.35
C ARG A 100 9.00 6.61 10.76
N ASN A 101 9.43 5.46 11.24
CA ASN A 101 10.78 5.23 11.73
C ASN A 101 11.72 4.94 10.55
N PRO A 102 12.83 5.69 10.42
CA PRO A 102 13.83 5.39 9.40
C PRO A 102 14.43 4.00 9.60
N GLY A 103 14.46 3.21 8.52
CA GLY A 103 15.03 1.85 8.52
C GLY A 103 14.00 0.73 8.72
N ASP A 104 12.78 1.04 9.12
CA ASP A 104 11.68 0.08 9.13
C ASP A 104 11.06 0.00 7.73
N ASP A 105 10.67 -1.20 7.28
CA ASP A 105 10.21 -1.43 5.90
C ASP A 105 8.69 -1.63 5.77
N GLY A 106 7.93 -1.36 6.83
CA GLY A 106 6.48 -1.54 6.83
C GLY A 106 5.76 -0.53 5.92
N ALA A 107 4.73 -0.98 5.20
CA ALA A 107 3.92 -0.13 4.33
C ALA A 107 2.47 -0.62 4.20
N LEU A 108 1.59 0.32 3.82
CA LEU A 108 0.28 0.04 3.27
C LEU A 108 0.25 0.40 1.78
N ALA A 109 -0.38 -0.44 0.97
CA ALA A 109 -0.50 -0.28 -0.47
C ALA A 109 -1.95 -0.40 -0.94
N LEU A 110 -2.27 0.35 -1.99
CA LEU A 110 -3.39 0.04 -2.88
C LEU A 110 -2.95 -1.12 -3.77
N ASP A 111 -3.81 -2.14 -3.91
CA ASP A 111 -3.57 -3.29 -4.77
C ASP A 111 -4.71 -3.41 -5.80
N TYR A 112 -4.35 -3.15 -7.05
CA TYR A 112 -5.27 -2.96 -8.17
C TYR A 112 -5.70 -4.27 -8.84
N ARG A 113 -5.21 -5.43 -8.35
CA ARG A 113 -5.60 -6.75 -8.88
C ARG A 113 -7.09 -7.08 -8.68
N THR A 114 -7.81 -6.35 -7.83
CA THR A 114 -9.25 -6.56 -7.59
C THR A 114 -10.15 -5.61 -8.36
N ASP A 115 -9.91 -4.30 -8.26
CA ASP A 115 -10.73 -3.26 -8.89
C ASP A 115 -9.83 -2.06 -9.25
N PRO A 116 -9.82 -1.59 -10.50
CA PRO A 116 -8.96 -0.49 -10.92
C PRO A 116 -9.41 0.89 -10.42
N SER A 117 -10.64 1.02 -9.92
CA SER A 117 -11.26 2.28 -9.47
C SER A 117 -11.40 2.38 -7.95
N ASP A 118 -11.57 1.23 -7.27
CA ASP A 118 -11.62 1.12 -5.81
C ASP A 118 -10.81 -0.10 -5.31
N PRO A 119 -9.48 -0.09 -5.50
CA PRO A 119 -8.60 -1.20 -5.21
C PRO A 119 -8.64 -1.58 -3.73
N ARG A 120 -8.32 -2.84 -3.41
CA ARG A 120 -8.17 -3.25 -2.01
C ARG A 120 -6.99 -2.55 -1.36
N VAL A 121 -7.01 -2.47 -0.03
CA VAL A 121 -5.86 -2.00 0.76
C VAL A 121 -5.19 -3.22 1.37
N VAL A 122 -3.89 -3.32 1.20
CA VAL A 122 -3.04 -4.36 1.80
C VAL A 122 -1.95 -3.72 2.64
N GLY A 123 -1.44 -4.44 3.63
CA GLY A 123 -0.26 -4.05 4.39
C GLY A 123 0.77 -5.16 4.41
N SER A 124 2.04 -4.76 4.50
CA SER A 124 3.17 -5.66 4.71
C SER A 124 3.18 -6.17 6.15
N ASP A 125 3.05 -7.47 6.37
CA ASP A 125 3.10 -8.06 7.70
C ASP A 125 4.46 -8.71 7.95
N PHE A 126 5.24 -8.08 8.83
CA PHE A 126 6.51 -8.60 9.37
C PHE A 126 6.37 -9.10 10.81
N TRP A 127 5.23 -8.87 11.48
CA TRP A 127 5.06 -9.14 12.91
C TRP A 127 4.49 -10.53 13.17
N THR A 128 3.73 -11.09 12.22
CA THR A 128 3.30 -12.49 12.31
C THR A 128 4.46 -13.46 12.06
N ASP A 129 5.40 -13.10 11.19
CA ASP A 129 6.58 -13.89 10.84
C ASP A 129 7.73 -12.95 10.46
N SER A 130 8.70 -12.78 11.37
CA SER A 130 9.79 -11.82 11.17
C SER A 130 10.81 -12.24 10.13
N LEU A 131 10.71 -13.46 9.59
CA LEU A 131 11.62 -13.96 8.55
C LEU A 131 11.11 -13.67 7.13
N VAL A 132 9.83 -13.32 6.97
CA VAL A 132 9.23 -13.06 5.66
C VAL A 132 8.04 -12.12 5.75
N CYS A 133 8.06 -11.08 4.91
CA CYS A 133 6.91 -10.22 4.70
C CYS A 133 5.78 -11.02 4.05
N ARG A 134 4.58 -10.91 4.62
CA ARG A 134 3.35 -11.38 3.96
C ARG A 134 2.41 -10.22 3.73
N TRP A 135 2.04 -9.96 2.49
CA TRP A 135 1.04 -8.95 2.21
C TRP A 135 -0.35 -9.46 2.58
N ARG A 136 -1.05 -8.70 3.44
CA ARG A 136 -2.36 -9.08 3.98
C ARG A 136 -3.39 -8.01 3.69
N VAL A 137 -4.62 -8.43 3.43
CA VAL A 137 -5.75 -7.51 3.24
C VAL A 137 -6.02 -6.76 4.53
N VAL A 138 -6.01 -5.43 4.44
CA VAL A 138 -6.44 -4.48 5.47
C VAL A 138 -7.92 -4.15 5.28
N ALA A 139 -8.31 -3.87 4.05
CA ALA A 139 -9.69 -3.58 3.68
C ALA A 139 -9.97 -4.10 2.26
N PRO A 140 -11.21 -4.56 1.99
CA PRO A 140 -11.58 -5.10 0.67
C PRO A 140 -11.55 -4.03 -0.42
N THR A 141 -11.75 -2.76 -0.07
CA THR A 141 -11.66 -1.61 -0.99
C THR A 141 -11.08 -0.39 -0.27
N PHE A 142 -10.57 0.58 -1.04
CA PHE A 142 -10.04 1.83 -0.50
C PHE A 142 -11.14 2.68 0.14
N SER A 143 -12.34 2.74 -0.45
CA SER A 143 -13.50 3.41 0.14
C SER A 143 -13.86 2.84 1.52
N THR A 144 -13.80 1.51 1.66
CA THR A 144 -14.01 0.84 2.95
C THR A 144 -12.94 1.23 3.97
N PHE A 145 -11.68 1.29 3.54
CA PHE A 145 -10.57 1.71 4.40
C PHE A 145 -10.76 3.15 4.91
N VAL A 146 -11.05 4.09 4.02
CA VAL A 146 -11.30 5.51 4.35
C VAL A 146 -12.46 5.64 5.34
N THR A 147 -13.57 4.92 5.11
CA THR A 147 -14.72 4.91 6.01
C THR A 147 -14.34 4.43 7.41
N ARG A 148 -13.53 3.36 7.51
CA ARG A 148 -13.05 2.83 8.80
C ARG A 148 -12.09 3.76 9.51
N LEU A 149 -11.33 4.59 8.79
CA LEU A 149 -10.48 5.62 9.36
C LEU A 149 -11.24 6.89 9.78
N GLY A 150 -12.51 7.02 9.40
CA GLY A 150 -13.32 8.22 9.66
C GLY A 150 -12.92 9.44 8.81
N LEU A 151 -12.39 9.21 7.61
CA LEU A 151 -11.92 10.25 6.68
C LEU A 151 -12.92 10.55 5.55
#